data_AF-A0A2M7YCZ9-F1
#
_entry.id   AF-A0A2M7YCZ9-F1
#
_cell.length_a   1.000
_cell.length_b   1.000
_cell.length_c   1.000
_cell.angle_alpha   90.00
_cell.angle_beta   90.00
_cell.angle_gamma   90.00
#
_symmetry.space_group_name_H-M   'P 1'
#
loop_
_entity.id
_entity.type
_entity.pdbx_description
1 polymer ?
#
loop_
_entity_poly.entity_id
_entity_poly.type
_entity_poly.pdbx_seq_one_letter_code
_entity_poly.pdbx_strand_id
1 'polypeptide(L)'
;MTITVGTDAANTRRELSVGGKTYAYYAIDAATKAGLGDFARLPASLKVVLENMLRFEDGKTVTTDDIRAFADWAANGGKTDREIAYRPARVLMQDFTGVPAVVDLAAMRDAMVALGGDPEK
;
A
#
# COMPACT_ATOMS: atom_id res chain seq x y z
N MET A 1 -4.21 -11.87 -11.61
CA MET A 1 -3.12 -11.47 -10.69
C MET A 1 -3.64 -11.54 -9.28
N THR A 2 -3.06 -12.39 -8.44
CA THR A 2 -3.35 -12.41 -7.00
C THR A 2 -2.60 -11.22 -6.39
N ILE A 3 -3.31 -10.33 -5.70
CA ILE A 3 -2.65 -9.25 -4.95
C ILE A 3 -2.03 -9.88 -3.70
N THR A 4 -0.69 -9.86 -3.63
CA THR A 4 0.02 -10.24 -2.41
C THR A 4 -0.07 -9.08 -1.42
N VAL A 5 -0.72 -9.34 -0.28
CA VAL A 5 -0.80 -8.38 0.84
C VAL A 5 0.33 -8.64 1.83
N GLY A 6 0.52 -7.69 2.76
CA GLY A 6 1.54 -7.75 3.79
C GLY A 6 1.28 -8.78 4.89
N THR A 7 2.09 -8.71 5.95
CA THR A 7 2.07 -9.63 7.11
C THR A 7 0.98 -9.30 8.13
N ASP A 8 0.42 -8.09 8.12
CA ASP A 8 -0.55 -7.61 9.11
C ASP A 8 -0.06 -7.77 10.56
N ALA A 9 1.17 -7.34 10.86
CA ALA A 9 1.80 -7.56 12.16
C ALA A 9 0.98 -6.97 13.34
N ALA A 10 0.14 -5.97 13.08
CA ALA A 10 -0.71 -5.31 14.07
C ALA A 10 -2.15 -5.86 14.13
N ASN A 11 -2.45 -6.98 13.44
CA ASN A 11 -3.78 -7.62 13.42
C ASN A 11 -4.91 -6.64 13.10
N THR A 12 -4.73 -5.84 12.05
CA THR A 12 -5.64 -4.80 11.61
C THR A 12 -6.63 -5.27 10.56
N ARG A 13 -6.41 -6.44 9.94
CA ARG A 13 -7.34 -7.05 8.99
C ARG A 13 -8.69 -7.34 9.65
N ARG A 14 -9.76 -6.93 8.99
CA ARG A 14 -11.16 -7.17 9.36
C ARG A 14 -11.92 -7.65 8.15
N GLU A 15 -13.10 -8.21 8.41
CA GLU A 15 -14.00 -8.71 7.38
C GLU A 15 -15.33 -7.97 7.42
N LEU A 16 -15.83 -7.62 6.25
CA LEU A 16 -17.11 -6.96 6.03
C LEU A 16 -17.97 -7.86 5.14
N SER A 17 -19.10 -8.33 5.67
CA SER A 17 -20.04 -9.15 4.91
C SER A 17 -21.24 -8.31 4.46
N VAL A 18 -21.39 -8.11 3.14
CA VAL A 18 -22.47 -7.31 2.54
C VAL A 18 -22.97 -8.01 1.29
N GLY A 19 -24.29 -8.18 1.16
CA GLY A 19 -24.91 -8.76 -0.05
C GLY A 19 -24.43 -10.19 -0.36
N GLY A 20 -24.15 -11.00 0.66
CA GLY A 20 -23.66 -12.37 0.50
C GLY A 20 -22.19 -12.48 0.07
N LYS A 21 -21.45 -11.37 0.03
CA LYS A 21 -20.02 -11.33 -0.26
C LYS A 21 -19.24 -10.85 0.96
N THR A 22 -18.09 -11.48 1.22
CA THR A 22 -17.18 -11.10 2.30
C THR A 22 -15.98 -10.37 1.70
N TYR A 23 -15.68 -9.20 2.26
CA TYR A 23 -14.59 -8.32 1.87
C TYR A 23 -13.61 -8.20 3.02
N ALA A 24 -12.31 -8.32 2.74
CA ALA A 24 -11.28 -7.99 3.71
C ALA A 24 -10.90 -6.50 3.59
N TYR A 25 -10.70 -5.84 4.72
CA TYR A 25 -10.20 -4.46 4.80
C TYR A 25 -9.27 -4.30 6.00
N TYR A 26 -8.42 -3.27 5.99
CA TYR A 26 -7.48 -3.00 7.07
C TYR A 26 -8.00 -1.82 7.90
N ALA A 27 -8.35 -2.10 9.15
CA ALA A 27 -9.13 -1.20 9.97
C ALA A 27 -8.23 -0.20 10.72
N ILE A 28 -8.42 1.10 10.47
CA ILE A 28 -7.62 2.16 11.09
C ILE A 28 -7.84 2.21 12.62
N ASP A 29 -9.06 1.93 13.09
CA ASP A 29 -9.35 1.87 14.52
C ASP A 29 -8.63 0.70 15.20
N ALA A 30 -8.44 -0.42 14.49
CA ALA A 30 -7.63 -1.54 14.97
C ALA A 30 -6.16 -1.14 15.10
N ALA A 31 -5.62 -0.36 14.15
CA ALA A 31 -4.26 0.17 14.23
C ALA A 31 -4.08 1.10 15.44
N THR A 32 -5.06 1.96 15.74
CA THR A 32 -5.05 2.79 16.96
C THR A 32 -5.10 1.94 18.22
N LYS A 33 -5.98 0.91 18.28
CA LYS A 33 -6.06 -0.03 19.41
C LYS A 33 -4.78 -0.85 19.60
N ALA A 34 -4.06 -1.13 18.52
CA ALA A 34 -2.77 -1.82 18.55
C ALA A 34 -1.60 -0.90 19.00
N GLY A 35 -1.86 0.37 19.32
CA GLY A 35 -0.85 1.30 19.80
C GLY A 35 0.06 1.87 18.71
N LEU A 36 -0.38 1.84 17.44
CA LEU A 36 0.37 2.46 16.34
C LEU A 36 0.19 3.98 16.25
N GLY A 37 -0.72 4.56 17.04
CA GLY A 37 -0.91 6.00 17.16
C GLY A 37 -2.37 6.45 17.04
N ASP A 38 -2.59 7.75 17.27
CA ASP A 38 -3.91 8.38 17.11
C ASP A 38 -4.08 8.92 15.68
N PHE A 39 -5.06 8.37 14.98
CA PHE A 39 -5.38 8.70 13.59
C PHE A 39 -6.69 9.50 13.45
N ALA A 40 -7.32 9.90 14.56
CA ALA A 40 -8.62 10.57 14.54
C ALA A 40 -8.59 11.89 13.75
N ARG A 41 -7.49 12.65 13.89
CA ARG A 41 -7.27 13.96 13.27
C ARG A 41 -6.75 13.90 11.83
N LEU A 42 -6.54 12.71 11.27
CA LEU A 42 -6.06 12.60 9.89
C LEU A 42 -7.14 13.04 8.88
N PRO A 43 -6.77 13.85 7.87
CA PRO A 43 -7.60 14.10 6.70
C PRO A 43 -8.00 12.81 5.99
N ALA A 44 -9.16 12.82 5.33
CA ALA A 44 -9.68 11.64 4.63
C ALA A 44 -8.71 11.11 3.55
N SER A 45 -8.00 11.99 2.84
CA SER A 45 -6.98 11.61 1.86
C SER A 45 -5.85 10.78 2.49
N LEU A 46 -5.35 11.17 3.66
CA LEU A 46 -4.30 10.43 4.36
C LEU A 46 -4.83 9.13 4.99
N LYS A 47 -6.11 9.05 5.34
CA LYS A 47 -6.72 7.78 5.76
C LYS A 47 -6.70 6.72 4.66
N VAL A 48 -6.85 7.12 3.39
CA VAL A 48 -6.72 6.20 2.25
C VAL A 48 -5.29 5.68 2.12
N VAL A 49 -4.30 6.56 2.27
CA VAL A 49 -2.88 6.16 2.21
C VAL A 49 -2.49 5.31 3.43
N LEU A 50 -2.99 5.65 4.62
CA LEU A 50 -2.77 4.87 5.84
C LEU A 50 -3.32 3.45 5.70
N GLU A 51 -4.53 3.27 5.17
CA GLU A 51 -5.08 1.93 4.93
C GLU A 51 -4.23 1.14 3.92
N ASN A 52 -3.70 1.81 2.91
CA ASN A 52 -2.76 1.20 1.97
C ASN A 52 -1.49 0.72 2.68
N MET A 53 -0.92 1.52 3.59
CA MET A 53 0.25 1.11 4.38
C MET A 53 -0.07 -0.08 5.28
N LEU A 54 -1.21 -0.07 5.98
CA LEU A 54 -1.63 -1.20 6.81
C LEU A 54 -1.78 -2.49 6.00
N ARG A 55 -2.36 -2.41 4.80
CA ARG A 55 -2.54 -3.55 3.90
C ARG A 55 -1.23 -4.16 3.41
N PHE A 56 -0.21 -3.33 3.26
CA PHE A 56 1.03 -3.65 2.57
C PHE A 56 2.26 -3.68 3.47
N GLU A 57 2.06 -3.56 4.78
CA GLU A 57 3.08 -3.73 5.83
C GLU A 57 3.74 -5.10 5.69
N ASP A 58 5.02 -5.10 5.32
CA ASP A 58 5.79 -6.30 5.00
C ASP A 58 7.18 -6.30 5.67
N GLY A 59 7.45 -5.30 6.52
CA GLY A 59 8.73 -5.08 7.18
C GLY A 59 9.89 -4.68 6.25
N LYS A 60 9.66 -4.55 4.93
CA LYS A 60 10.70 -4.25 3.94
C LYS A 60 10.42 -2.97 3.17
N THR A 61 9.26 -2.89 2.53
CA THR A 61 8.82 -1.72 1.77
C THR A 61 7.94 -0.82 2.60
N VAL A 62 7.13 -1.42 3.49
CA VAL A 62 6.29 -0.69 4.45
C VAL A 62 6.55 -1.28 5.82
N THR A 63 7.00 -0.44 6.74
CA THR A 63 7.28 -0.81 8.12
C THR A 63 6.22 -0.29 9.08
N THR A 64 6.15 -0.86 10.29
CA THR A 64 5.29 -0.32 11.35
C THR A 64 5.63 1.13 11.71
N ASP A 65 6.87 1.55 11.52
CA ASP A 65 7.29 2.91 11.80
C ASP A 65 6.75 3.90 10.77
N ASP A 66 6.60 3.48 9.50
CA ASP A 66 5.96 4.30 8.47
C ASP A 66 4.48 4.53 8.80
N ILE A 67 3.83 3.54 9.42
CA ILE A 67 2.45 3.67 9.90
C ILE A 67 2.37 4.65 11.08
N ARG A 68 3.28 4.54 12.07
CA ARG A 68 3.37 5.48 13.21
C ARG A 68 3.61 6.92 12.77
N ALA A 69 4.36 7.12 11.70
CA ALA A 69 4.66 8.44 11.17
C ALA A 69 3.40 9.26 10.80
N PHE A 70 2.27 8.61 10.48
CA PHE A 70 1.02 9.33 10.24
C PHE A 70 0.45 9.97 11.51
N ALA A 71 0.59 9.30 12.67
CA ALA A 71 0.18 9.87 13.95
C ALA A 71 1.11 11.03 14.34
N ASP A 72 2.42 10.87 14.13
CA ASP A 72 3.41 11.93 14.38
C ASP A 72 3.15 13.15 13.47
N TRP A 73 2.85 12.93 12.19
CA TRP A 73 2.48 13.99 11.25
C TRP A 73 1.25 14.77 11.75
N ALA A 74 0.24 14.08 12.27
CA ALA A 74 -0.96 14.71 12.81
C ALA A 74 -0.67 15.52 14.09
N ALA A 75 0.21 15.00 14.96
CA ALA A 75 0.67 15.70 16.16
C ALA A 75 1.52 16.93 15.85
N ASN A 76 2.34 16.87 14.79
CA ASN A 76 3.26 17.93 14.36
C ASN A 76 2.60 18.99 13.46
N GLY A 77 1.27 19.09 13.46
CA GLY A 77 0.55 20.11 12.70
C GLY A 77 0.66 19.94 11.18
N GLY A 78 0.81 18.70 10.72
CA GLY A 78 0.85 18.37 9.30
C GLY A 78 2.22 18.47 8.65
N LYS A 79 3.30 18.40 9.44
CA LYS A 79 4.68 18.48 8.96
C LYS A 79 5.43 17.19 9.25
N THR A 80 6.20 16.73 8.26
CA THR A 80 7.12 15.60 8.38
C THR A 80 8.16 15.70 7.26
N ASP A 81 9.38 15.27 7.55
CA ASP A 81 10.44 15.09 6.54
C ASP A 81 10.56 13.61 6.10
N ARG A 82 9.67 12.75 6.62
CA ARG A 82 9.69 11.31 6.33
C ARG A 82 8.94 10.99 5.04
N GLU A 83 9.62 10.32 4.13
CA GLU A 83 9.01 9.72 2.95
C GLU A 83 8.22 8.47 3.31
N ILE A 84 7.17 8.19 2.52
CA ILE A 84 6.33 7.01 2.68
C ILE A 84 6.24 6.25 1.36
N ALA A 85 6.15 4.94 1.44
CA ALA A 85 5.73 4.15 0.29
C ALA A 85 4.25 4.42 -0.01
N TYR A 86 3.83 4.15 -1.24
CA TYR A 86 2.42 4.07 -1.61
C TYR A 86 2.28 3.10 -2.77
N ARG A 87 1.34 2.15 -2.66
CA ARG A 87 1.06 1.15 -3.69
C ARG A 87 -0.33 1.41 -4.26
N PRO A 88 -0.47 2.21 -5.35
CA PRO A 88 -1.76 2.52 -5.93
C PRO A 88 -2.52 1.25 -6.33
N ALA A 89 -3.85 1.26 -6.21
CA ALA A 89 -4.68 0.11 -6.57
C ALA A 89 -4.71 -0.16 -8.09
N ARG A 90 -4.46 0.86 -8.91
CA ARG A 90 -4.43 0.79 -10.38
C ARG A 90 -3.67 1.97 -10.96
N VAL A 91 -3.15 1.78 -12.17
CA VAL A 91 -2.53 2.82 -12.99
C VAL A 91 -3.42 3.06 -14.21
N LEU A 92 -3.67 4.33 -14.54
CA LEU A 92 -4.32 4.74 -15.78
C LEU A 92 -3.27 5.50 -16.60
N MET A 93 -3.08 5.10 -17.86
CA MET A 93 -2.11 5.74 -18.76
C MET A 93 -2.83 6.39 -19.93
N GLN A 94 -2.28 7.50 -20.42
CA GLN A 94 -2.72 8.15 -21.65
C GLN A 94 -1.96 7.53 -22.83
N ASP A 95 -2.57 7.51 -24.01
CA ASP A 95 -2.07 6.82 -25.20
C ASP A 95 -0.57 7.00 -25.48
N PHE A 96 -0.03 8.23 -25.44
CA PHE A 96 1.37 8.51 -25.76
C PHE A 96 2.33 8.24 -24.59
N THR A 97 1.86 8.35 -23.35
CA THR A 97 2.69 8.02 -22.17
C THR A 97 2.68 6.51 -21.89
N GLY A 98 1.68 5.78 -22.41
CA GLY A 98 1.54 4.33 -22.36
C GLY A 98 2.62 3.59 -23.14
N VAL A 99 2.92 4.06 -24.36
CA VAL A 99 3.84 3.39 -25.29
C VAL A 99 5.23 3.13 -24.66
N PRO A 100 5.96 4.12 -24.11
CA PRO A 100 7.28 3.85 -23.55
C PRO A 100 7.24 2.86 -22.39
N ALA A 101 6.24 2.90 -21.51
CA ALA A 101 6.14 1.94 -20.41
C ALA A 101 5.89 0.50 -20.88
N VAL A 102 5.09 0.33 -21.94
CA VAL A 102 4.86 -1.00 -22.53
C VAL A 102 6.12 -1.51 -23.24
N VAL A 103 6.88 -0.63 -23.88
CA VAL A 103 8.19 -0.98 -24.47
C VAL A 103 9.18 -1.39 -23.39
N ASP A 104 9.23 -0.71 -22.25
CA ASP A 104 10.07 -1.11 -21.11
C ASP A 104 9.67 -2.48 -20.55
N LEU A 105 8.37 -2.76 -20.42
CA LEU A 105 7.87 -4.09 -20.03
C LEU A 105 8.30 -5.18 -21.02
N ALA A 106 8.25 -4.90 -22.33
CA ALA A 106 8.73 -5.84 -23.35
C ALA A 106 10.24 -6.07 -23.25
N ALA A 107 11.04 -5.02 -23.09
CA ALA A 107 12.48 -5.13 -22.92
C ALA A 107 12.87 -5.91 -21.65
N MET A 108 12.15 -5.71 -20.54
CA MET A 108 12.36 -6.47 -19.30
C MET A 108 12.03 -7.97 -19.49
N ARG A 109 11.03 -8.31 -20.31
CA ARG A 109 10.73 -9.71 -20.64
C ARG A 109 11.84 -10.37 -21.46
N ASP A 110 12.36 -9.66 -22.47
CA ASP A 110 13.49 -10.16 -23.27
C ASP A 110 14.74 -10.37 -22.38
N ALA A 111 15.01 -9.43 -21.47
CA ALA A 111 16.10 -9.55 -20.50
C ALA A 111 15.89 -10.74 -19.55
N MET A 112 14.66 -11.00 -19.10
CA MET A 112 14.34 -12.14 -18.24
C MET A 112 14.63 -13.47 -18.95
N VAL A 113 14.26 -13.59 -20.24
CA VAL A 113 14.59 -14.77 -21.06
C VAL A 113 16.10 -14.94 -21.20
N ALA A 114 16.83 -13.86 -21.48
CA ALA A 114 18.29 -13.90 -21.62
C ALA A 114 18.99 -14.36 -20.32
N LEU A 115 18.40 -14.06 -19.16
CA LEU A 115 18.89 -14.50 -17.84
C LEU A 115 18.38 -15.89 -17.44
N GLY A 116 17.61 -16.58 -18.29
CA GLY A 116 17.03 -17.90 -18.02
C GLY A 116 15.87 -17.87 -17.01
N GLY A 117 15.28 -16.71 -16.77
CA GLY A 117 14.10 -16.52 -15.91
C GLY A 117 12.78 -16.77 -16.63
N ASP A 118 11.68 -16.56 -15.89
CA ASP A 118 10.31 -16.71 -16.39
C ASP A 118 9.76 -15.34 -16.86
N PRO A 119 9.54 -15.11 -18.16
CA PRO A 119 9.07 -13.82 -18.68
C PRO A 119 7.60 -13.50 -18.37
N GLU A 120 6.84 -14.45 -17.82
CA GLU A 120 5.46 -14.23 -17.37
C GLU A 120 5.39 -13.67 -15.93
N LYS A 121 6.53 -13.50 -15.25
CA LYS A 121 6.66 -12.92 -13.91
C LYS A 121 7.29 -11.54 -13.94
#